data_AF-A0A7V0X223-F1
#
_entry.id   AF-A0A7V0X223-F1
#
_cell.length_a   1.000
_cell.length_b   1.000
_cell.length_c   1.000
_cell.angle_alpha   90.00
_cell.angle_beta   90.00
_cell.angle_gamma   90.00
#
_symmetry.space_group_name_H-M   'P 1'
#
loop_
_entity.id
_entity.type
_entity.pdbx_description
1 polymer ?
#
loop_
_entity_poly.entity_id
_entity_poly.type
_entity_poly.pdbx_seq_one_letter_code
_entity_poly.pdbx_strand_id
1 'polypeptide(L)'
;MKLKYILASFICLLTAVTFAQIFSVPPYAGDIYAVYRSGYFGELERCFDVIKDAFVETKMLSKTEYGWILLEDIQKKHGIDVRVYDAAGRRVPAPGQALREDNRAVMEIVGSLNPSMRTEPRGRRIHTAIPVMLEDRCRFCHTGAYKNGVVGVLAFERPYDAHVYYSSERVLIFSALSALLLGLLYLVMRWDPERKVKELFDKT
;
A
#
# COMPACT_ATOMS: atom_id res chain seq x y z
N MET A 1 -31.23 21.55 -31.99
CA MET A 1 -31.71 21.04 -30.67
C MET A 1 -31.39 19.58 -30.31
N LYS A 2 -31.70 18.53 -31.11
CA LYS A 2 -31.57 17.11 -30.69
C LYS A 2 -30.17 16.68 -30.23
N LEU A 3 -29.12 17.09 -30.94
CA LEU A 3 -27.73 16.76 -30.62
C LEU A 3 -27.29 17.32 -29.25
N LYS A 4 -27.72 18.54 -28.91
CA LYS A 4 -27.42 19.18 -27.61
C LYS A 4 -27.96 18.38 -26.44
N TYR A 5 -29.18 17.87 -26.55
CA TYR A 5 -29.80 17.05 -25.51
C TYR A 5 -29.13 15.68 -25.36
N ILE A 6 -28.70 15.07 -26.46
CA ILE A 6 -27.92 13.82 -26.43
C ILE A 6 -26.58 14.05 -25.73
N LEU A 7 -25.86 15.12 -26.09
CA LEU A 7 -24.57 15.42 -25.46
C LEU A 7 -24.74 15.73 -23.97
N ALA A 8 -25.75 16.51 -23.61
CA ALA A 8 -26.07 16.83 -22.22
C ALA A 8 -26.44 15.59 -21.39
N SER A 9 -27.21 14.65 -21.95
CA SER A 9 -27.56 13.41 -21.24
C SER A 9 -26.35 12.51 -21.00
N PHE A 10 -25.45 12.38 -21.99
CA PHE A 10 -24.19 11.65 -21.84
C PHE A 10 -23.30 12.27 -20.77
N ILE A 11 -23.11 13.59 -20.78
CA ILE A 11 -22.30 14.28 -19.78
C ILE A 11 -22.93 14.16 -18.38
N CYS A 12 -24.26 14.26 -18.28
CA CYS A 12 -24.97 14.10 -17.02
C CYS A 12 -24.78 12.69 -16.43
N LEU A 13 -24.89 11.65 -17.26
CA LEU A 13 -24.62 10.27 -16.87
C LEU A 13 -23.16 10.08 -16.44
N LEU A 14 -22.21 10.60 -17.22
CA LEU A 14 -20.79 10.52 -16.90
C LEU A 14 -20.47 11.23 -15.58
N THR A 15 -21.09 12.39 -15.34
CA THR A 15 -20.96 13.16 -14.10
C THR A 15 -21.52 12.38 -12.92
N ALA A 16 -22.69 11.76 -13.06
CA ALA A 16 -23.29 10.95 -12.01
C ALA A 16 -22.43 9.73 -11.65
N VAL A 17 -21.87 9.03 -12.65
CA VAL A 17 -20.93 7.93 -12.42
C VAL A 17 -19.65 8.43 -11.74
N THR A 18 -19.05 9.52 -12.23
CA THR A 18 -17.83 10.12 -11.67
C THR A 18 -18.04 10.57 -10.22
N PHE A 19 -19.20 11.16 -9.92
CA PHE A 19 -19.58 11.58 -8.57
C PHE A 19 -19.83 10.38 -7.65
N ALA A 20 -20.49 9.32 -8.13
CA ALA A 20 -20.67 8.09 -7.38
C ALA A 20 -19.32 7.45 -7.00
N GLN A 21 -18.29 7.60 -7.84
CA GLN A 21 -16.93 7.15 -7.55
C GLN A 21 -16.22 7.99 -6.47
N ILE A 22 -16.75 9.13 -6.04
CA ILE A 22 -16.21 9.86 -4.87
C ILE A 22 -16.51 9.08 -3.58
N PHE A 23 -17.66 8.41 -3.52
CA PHE A 23 -18.03 7.62 -2.36
C PHE A 23 -17.29 6.29 -2.35
N SER A 24 -16.86 5.88 -1.16
CA SER A 24 -16.17 4.61 -0.92
C SER A 24 -17.10 3.43 -1.18
N VAL A 25 -17.19 3.01 -2.45
CA VAL A 25 -17.57 1.63 -2.78
C VAL A 25 -16.45 0.75 -2.19
N PRO A 26 -16.73 -0.09 -1.19
CA PRO A 26 -15.69 -0.88 -0.54
C PRO A 26 -15.08 -1.82 -1.59
N PRO A 27 -13.77 -1.72 -1.86
CA PRO A 27 -13.12 -2.69 -2.72
C PRO A 27 -13.18 -4.08 -2.09
N TYR A 28 -13.20 -5.11 -2.93
CA TYR A 28 -12.81 -6.44 -2.51
C TYR A 28 -11.33 -6.38 -2.10
N ALA A 29 -11.00 -6.76 -0.86
CA ALA A 29 -9.66 -6.60 -0.28
C ALA A 29 -8.54 -7.40 -0.99
N GLY A 30 -8.88 -8.21 -2.00
CA GLY A 30 -7.96 -9.09 -2.73
C GLY A 30 -7.11 -8.41 -3.81
N ASP A 31 -7.51 -7.26 -4.37
CA ASP A 31 -6.84 -6.65 -5.53
C ASP A 31 -6.34 -5.23 -5.24
N ILE A 32 -5.43 -5.11 -4.27
CA ILE A 32 -4.71 -3.85 -4.04
C ILE A 32 -3.55 -3.75 -5.04
N TYR A 33 -3.82 -3.14 -6.20
CA TYR A 33 -2.79 -2.84 -7.20
C TYR A 33 -1.77 -1.83 -6.65
N ALA A 34 -0.48 -2.05 -6.91
CA ALA A 34 0.63 -1.26 -6.36
C ALA A 34 0.52 0.26 -6.64
N VAL A 35 -0.13 0.66 -7.75
CA VAL A 35 -0.33 2.07 -8.16
C VAL A 35 -1.31 2.81 -7.25
N TYR A 36 -2.16 2.09 -6.50
CA TYR A 36 -3.18 2.66 -5.61
C TYR A 36 -2.81 2.58 -4.12
N ARG A 37 -1.56 2.21 -3.78
CA ARG A 37 -1.11 2.23 -2.39
C ARG A 37 -0.99 3.69 -1.92
N SER A 38 -2.03 4.16 -1.24
CA SER A 38 -2.04 5.44 -0.54
C SER A 38 -0.81 5.62 0.35
N GLY A 39 -0.36 6.85 0.59
CA GLY A 39 0.75 7.18 1.50
C GLY A 39 0.66 6.55 2.89
N TYR A 40 -0.54 6.18 3.35
CA TYR A 40 -0.75 5.38 4.56
C TYR A 40 0.04 4.05 4.57
N PHE A 41 0.04 3.29 3.48
CA PHE A 41 0.80 2.03 3.41
C PHE A 41 2.31 2.28 3.38
N GLY A 42 2.75 3.34 2.70
CA GLY A 42 4.14 3.77 2.76
C GLY A 42 4.58 4.15 4.18
N GLU A 43 3.70 4.78 4.96
CA GLU A 43 3.98 5.12 6.35
C GLU A 43 3.96 3.89 7.27
N LEU A 44 3.07 2.92 7.00
CA LEU A 44 3.11 1.62 7.69
C LEU A 44 4.41 0.87 7.42
N GLU A 45 4.83 0.80 6.15
CA GLU A 45 6.07 0.14 5.74
C GLU A 45 7.29 0.84 6.37
N ARG A 46 7.32 2.18 6.41
CA ARG A 46 8.35 2.94 7.15
C ARG A 46 8.36 2.61 8.63
N CYS A 47 7.20 2.54 9.28
CA CYS A 47 7.12 2.19 10.69
C CYS A 47 7.69 0.78 10.95
N PHE A 48 7.41 -0.19 10.08
CA PHE A 48 7.98 -1.53 10.18
C PHE A 48 9.49 -1.54 9.96
N ASP A 49 9.99 -0.76 9.00
CA ASP A 49 11.44 -0.62 8.77
C ASP A 49 12.14 -0.04 10.00
N VAL A 50 11.58 0.99 10.65
CA VAL A 50 12.12 1.56 11.89
C VAL A 50 12.17 0.51 13.00
N ILE A 51 11.14 -0.33 13.14
CA ILE A 51 11.13 -1.41 14.14
C ILE A 51 12.19 -2.47 13.81
N LYS A 52 12.32 -2.84 12.53
CA LYS A 52 13.36 -3.77 12.08
C LYS A 52 14.75 -3.23 12.41
N ASP A 53 15.03 -1.97 12.10
CA ASP A 53 16.32 -1.35 12.38
C ASP A 53 16.57 -1.28 13.89
N ALA A 54 15.58 -0.87 14.69
CA ALA A 54 15.68 -0.86 16.15
C ALA A 54 15.96 -2.25 16.74
N PHE A 55 15.33 -3.30 16.20
CA PHE A 55 15.58 -4.68 16.61
C PHE A 55 17.01 -5.12 16.26
N VAL A 56 17.46 -4.87 15.03
CA VAL A 56 18.82 -5.23 14.58
C VAL A 56 19.87 -4.50 15.40
N GLU A 57 19.72 -3.19 15.61
CA GLU A 57 20.63 -2.38 16.42
C GLU A 57 20.69 -2.86 17.87
N THR A 58 19.53 -3.11 18.50
CA THR A 58 19.47 -3.62 19.88
C THR A 58 20.14 -4.98 19.99
N LYS A 59 19.90 -5.87 19.02
CA LYS A 59 20.51 -7.20 18.97
C LYS A 59 22.03 -7.12 18.80
N MET A 60 22.54 -6.12 18.08
CA MET A 60 23.96 -5.96 17.78
C MET A 60 24.74 -5.25 18.89
N LEU A 61 24.19 -4.17 19.46
CA LEU A 61 24.89 -3.29 20.39
C LEU A 61 24.66 -3.63 21.86
N SER A 62 23.66 -4.48 22.15
CA SER A 62 23.28 -4.88 23.51
C SER A 62 23.22 -6.40 23.66
N LYS A 63 22.61 -6.86 24.75
CA LYS A 63 22.30 -8.28 24.93
C LYS A 63 21.26 -8.72 23.91
N THR A 64 21.48 -9.87 23.28
CA THR A 64 20.64 -10.41 22.21
C THR A 64 19.17 -10.55 22.64
N GLU A 65 18.92 -10.92 23.90
CA GLU A 65 17.59 -11.07 24.49
C GLU A 65 16.78 -9.77 24.48
N TYR A 66 17.44 -8.62 24.60
CA TYR A 66 16.76 -7.32 24.63
C TYR A 66 16.06 -6.98 23.32
N GLY A 67 16.54 -7.53 22.19
CA GLY A 67 15.85 -7.41 20.91
C GLY A 67 14.45 -8.05 20.95
N TRP A 68 14.32 -9.23 21.56
CA TRP A 68 13.01 -9.90 21.66
C TRP A 68 12.09 -9.21 22.67
N ILE A 69 12.64 -8.70 23.77
CA ILE A 69 11.88 -7.89 24.75
C ILE A 69 11.33 -6.63 24.08
N LEU A 70 12.13 -5.94 23.25
CA LEU A 70 11.68 -4.78 22.47
C LEU A 70 10.48 -5.12 21.58
N LEU A 71 10.53 -6.25 20.86
CA LEU A 71 9.43 -6.68 20.00
C LEU A 71 8.16 -6.99 20.81
N GLU A 72 8.30 -7.63 21.98
CA GLU A 72 7.18 -7.91 22.88
C GLU A 72 6.54 -6.62 23.42
N ASP A 73 7.35 -5.63 23.78
CA ASP A 73 6.87 -4.31 24.21
C ASP A 73 6.12 -3.57 23.10
N ILE A 74 6.62 -3.64 21.87
CA ILE A 74 5.96 -3.06 20.69
C ILE A 74 4.61 -3.75 20.44
N GLN A 75 4.57 -5.08 20.56
CA GLN A 75 3.33 -5.84 20.42
C GLN A 75 2.30 -5.43 21.46
N LYS A 76 2.70 -5.31 22.73
CA LYS A 76 1.81 -4.91 23.84
C LYS A 76 1.30 -3.48 23.70
N LYS A 77 2.15 -2.52 23.29
CA LYS A 77 1.81 -1.10 23.22
C LYS A 77 1.07 -0.70 21.94
N HIS A 78 1.43 -1.30 20.81
CA HIS A 78 0.96 -0.86 19.49
C HIS A 78 0.11 -1.91 18.76
N GLY A 79 -0.05 -3.12 19.32
CA GLY A 79 -0.83 -4.20 18.69
C GLY A 79 -0.21 -4.71 17.40
N ILE A 80 1.12 -4.60 17.26
CA ILE A 80 1.89 -5.07 16.11
C ILE A 80 2.54 -6.40 16.49
N ASP A 81 2.06 -7.50 15.94
CA ASP A 81 2.69 -8.81 16.11
C ASP A 81 3.93 -8.90 15.22
N VAL A 82 5.09 -9.19 15.82
CA VAL A 82 6.37 -9.28 15.11
C VAL A 82 6.95 -10.67 15.30
N ARG A 83 7.24 -11.35 14.19
CA ARG A 83 7.82 -12.69 14.17
C ARG A 83 9.17 -12.64 13.47
N VAL A 84 10.19 -13.17 14.13
CA VAL A 84 11.55 -13.23 13.60
C VAL A 84 11.76 -14.60 12.97
N TYR A 85 12.33 -14.62 11.76
CA TYR A 85 12.71 -15.84 11.05
C TYR A 85 14.20 -15.81 10.71
N ASP A 86 14.84 -16.97 10.75
CA ASP A 86 16.23 -17.13 10.33
C ASP A 86 16.37 -17.20 8.79
N ALA A 87 17.61 -17.26 8.30
CA ALA A 87 17.89 -17.38 6.87
C ALA A 87 17.42 -18.71 6.23
N ALA A 88 16.98 -19.68 7.02
CA ALA A 88 16.36 -20.91 6.52
C ALA A 88 14.82 -20.81 6.52
N GLY A 89 14.25 -19.67 6.93
CA GLY A 89 12.81 -19.46 7.03
C GLY A 89 12.18 -20.10 8.26
N ARG A 90 12.96 -20.49 9.28
CA ARG A 90 12.46 -21.03 10.54
C ARG A 90 12.17 -19.91 11.52
N ARG A 91 11.08 -20.01 12.27
CA ARG A 91 10.71 -19.03 13.28
C ARG A 91 11.66 -19.09 14.48
N VAL A 92 12.11 -17.94 14.94
CA VAL A 92 13.01 -17.76 16.08
C VAL A 92 12.25 -17.00 17.18
N PRO A 93 11.47 -17.70 18.04
CA PRO A 93 10.68 -17.05 19.08
C PRO A 93 11.53 -16.43 20.20
N ALA A 94 12.77 -16.91 20.37
CA ALA A 94 13.75 -16.41 21.32
C ALA A 94 15.17 -16.76 20.83
N PRO A 95 16.22 -16.11 21.35
CA PRO A 95 17.60 -16.43 21.00
C PRO A 95 17.90 -17.93 21.17
N GLY A 96 18.52 -18.54 20.16
CA GLY A 96 18.88 -19.97 20.18
C GLY A 96 17.74 -20.96 19.93
N GLN A 97 16.49 -20.49 19.75
CA GLN A 97 15.35 -21.35 19.42
C GLN A 97 15.04 -21.28 17.92
N ALA A 98 14.75 -22.43 17.30
CA ALA A 98 14.32 -22.48 15.90
C ALA A 98 13.14 -23.45 15.76
N LEU A 99 11.99 -22.93 15.39
CA LEU A 99 10.76 -23.67 15.16
C LEU A 99 10.46 -23.70 13.67
N ARG A 100 10.03 -24.87 13.19
CA ARG A 100 9.54 -24.99 11.82
C ARG A 100 8.12 -24.43 11.76
N GLU A 101 7.93 -23.37 10.98
CA GLU A 101 6.64 -22.75 10.75
C GLU A 101 6.54 -22.41 9.27
N ASP A 102 5.48 -22.86 8.62
CA ASP A 102 5.29 -22.62 7.19
C ASP A 102 4.70 -21.22 6.98
N ASN A 103 5.55 -20.29 6.56
CA ASN A 103 5.12 -18.95 6.16
C ASN A 103 5.55 -18.67 4.71
N ARG A 104 4.57 -18.70 3.81
CA ARG A 104 4.79 -18.54 2.36
C ARG A 104 5.54 -17.26 2.00
N ALA A 105 5.16 -16.12 2.59
CA ALA A 105 5.80 -14.83 2.28
C ALA A 105 7.27 -14.80 2.70
N VAL A 106 7.60 -15.43 3.84
CA VAL A 106 8.99 -15.57 4.31
C VAL A 106 9.79 -16.48 3.38
N MET A 107 9.23 -17.64 3.03
CA MET A 107 9.90 -18.60 2.15
C MET A 107 10.15 -18.03 0.74
N GLU A 108 9.21 -17.24 0.22
CA GLU A 108 9.39 -16.53 -1.05
C GLU A 108 10.52 -15.49 -0.98
N ILE A 109 10.65 -14.76 0.13
CA ILE A 109 11.75 -13.81 0.34
C ILE A 109 13.10 -14.54 0.44
N VAL A 110 13.18 -15.57 1.27
CA VAL A 110 14.41 -16.35 1.47
C VAL A 110 14.86 -17.03 0.16
N GLY A 111 13.91 -17.52 -0.64
CA GLY A 111 14.18 -18.15 -1.93
C GLY A 111 14.41 -17.19 -3.09
N SER A 112 14.15 -15.89 -2.94
CA SER A 112 14.26 -14.91 -4.03
C SER A 112 15.71 -14.49 -4.31
N LEU A 113 16.08 -14.40 -5.59
CA LEU A 113 17.36 -13.84 -6.03
C LEU A 113 17.51 -12.35 -5.70
N ASN A 114 16.39 -11.62 -5.68
CA ASN A 114 16.35 -10.22 -5.26
C ASN A 114 15.30 -10.08 -4.14
N PRO A 115 15.69 -10.31 -2.88
CA PRO A 115 14.78 -10.26 -1.74
C PRO A 115 14.31 -8.83 -1.51
N SER A 116 13.00 -8.63 -1.46
CA SER A 116 12.38 -7.34 -1.19
C SER A 116 11.22 -7.48 -0.23
N MET A 117 10.81 -6.36 0.36
CA MET A 117 9.64 -6.31 1.23
C MET A 117 8.39 -6.83 0.50
N ARG A 118 7.64 -7.71 1.18
CA ARG A 118 6.37 -8.25 0.68
C ARG A 118 5.27 -7.88 1.65
N THR A 119 4.31 -7.09 1.17
CA THR A 119 3.14 -6.66 1.94
C THR A 119 1.88 -7.22 1.30
N GLU A 120 1.11 -7.98 2.07
CA GLU A 120 -0.13 -8.63 1.67
C GLU A 120 -1.24 -8.33 2.68
N PRO A 121 -2.39 -7.78 2.25
CA PRO A 121 -3.59 -7.75 3.10
C PRO A 121 -4.15 -9.17 3.24
N ARG A 122 -4.43 -9.60 4.48
CA ARG A 122 -5.15 -10.85 4.78
C ARG A 122 -6.32 -10.54 5.70
N GLY A 123 -7.52 -10.46 5.12
CA GLY A 123 -8.72 -10.07 5.84
C GLY A 123 -8.62 -8.65 6.40
N ARG A 124 -8.68 -8.51 7.73
CA ARG A 124 -8.61 -7.20 8.43
C ARG A 124 -7.20 -6.83 8.90
N ARG A 125 -6.20 -7.62 8.53
CA ARG A 125 -4.82 -7.42 8.94
C ARG A 125 -3.92 -7.28 7.74
N ILE A 126 -2.91 -6.44 7.90
CA ILE A 126 -1.82 -6.32 6.94
C ILE A 126 -0.68 -7.18 7.43
N HIS A 127 -0.16 -8.02 6.54
CA HIS A 127 1.01 -8.83 6.79
C HIS A 127 2.16 -8.30 5.94
N THR A 128 3.25 -7.92 6.57
CA THR A 128 4.44 -7.43 5.87
C THR A 128 5.64 -8.24 6.29
N ALA A 129 6.32 -8.87 5.33
CA ALA A 129 7.57 -9.57 5.56
C ALA A 129 8.73 -8.74 4.97
N ILE A 130 9.73 -8.44 5.81
CA ILE A 130 10.86 -7.58 5.47
C ILE A 130 12.15 -8.40 5.59
N PRO A 131 12.95 -8.54 4.53
CA PRO A 131 14.26 -9.17 4.62
C PRO A 131 15.22 -8.31 5.46
N VAL A 132 15.96 -8.96 6.36
CA VAL A 132 17.15 -8.37 6.99
C VAL A 132 18.34 -8.74 6.12
N MET A 133 18.85 -7.74 5.40
CA MET A 133 19.99 -7.90 4.51
C MET A 133 21.30 -7.97 5.31
N LEU A 134 22.28 -8.67 4.76
CA LEU A 134 23.62 -8.77 5.31
C LEU A 134 24.34 -7.45 5.07
N GLU A 135 24.56 -6.72 6.16
CA GLU A 135 25.37 -5.51 6.16
C GLU A 135 26.80 -5.81 6.62
N ASP A 136 27.74 -4.90 6.34
CA ASP A 136 29.16 -5.12 6.68
C ASP A 136 29.37 -5.32 8.18
N ARG A 137 28.60 -4.62 9.01
CA ARG A 137 28.59 -4.77 10.47
C ARG A 137 28.12 -6.15 10.94
N CYS A 138 27.33 -6.86 10.14
CA CYS A 138 26.83 -8.20 10.46
C CYS A 138 27.89 -9.28 10.19
N ARG A 139 28.88 -9.01 9.31
CA ARG A 139 29.85 -10.01 8.84
C ARG A 139 30.71 -10.62 9.94
N PHE A 140 30.89 -9.93 11.07
CA PHE A 140 31.65 -10.45 12.21
C PHE A 140 31.03 -11.74 12.77
N CYS A 141 29.70 -11.77 12.93
CA CYS A 141 28.96 -12.94 13.41
C CYS A 141 28.49 -13.85 12.26
N HIS A 142 28.48 -13.33 11.04
CA HIS A 142 27.89 -13.95 9.86
C HIS A 142 28.98 -14.19 8.79
N THR A 143 29.92 -15.09 9.09
CA THR A 143 31.00 -15.50 8.20
C THR A 143 30.54 -16.62 7.25
N GLY A 144 29.93 -16.26 6.12
CA GLY A 144 29.65 -17.21 5.04
C GLY A 144 28.31 -17.05 4.33
N ALA A 145 28.20 -17.78 3.21
CA ALA A 145 27.25 -17.60 2.10
C ALA A 145 25.77 -17.72 2.48
N TYR A 146 25.17 -16.59 2.85
CA TYR A 146 23.74 -16.39 2.65
C TYR A 146 23.49 -16.29 1.15
N LYS A 147 22.80 -17.28 0.57
CA LYS A 147 22.58 -17.45 -0.88
C LYS A 147 22.21 -16.15 -1.59
N ASN A 148 21.42 -15.29 -0.94
CA ASN A 148 20.90 -14.04 -1.47
C ASN A 148 21.17 -12.84 -0.55
N GLY A 149 22.16 -12.94 0.35
CA GLY A 149 22.48 -11.88 1.30
C GLY A 149 21.42 -11.63 2.38
N VAL A 150 20.47 -12.54 2.60
CA VAL A 150 19.44 -12.44 3.65
C VAL A 150 19.90 -13.17 4.92
N VAL A 151 20.00 -12.46 6.04
CA VAL A 151 20.37 -13.03 7.35
C VAL A 151 19.15 -13.56 8.11
N GLY A 152 17.99 -12.99 7.83
CA GLY A 152 16.71 -13.38 8.39
C GLY A 152 15.58 -12.55 7.81
N VAL A 153 14.36 -12.78 8.29
CA VAL A 153 13.16 -12.05 7.86
C VAL A 153 12.37 -11.65 9.10
N LEU A 154 11.92 -10.40 9.19
CA LEU A 154 10.92 -9.99 10.16
C LEU A 154 9.56 -9.96 9.49
N ALA A 155 8.59 -10.69 10.03
CA ALA A 155 7.20 -10.61 9.62
C ALA A 155 6.40 -9.79 10.63
N PHE A 156 5.69 -8.80 10.14
CA PHE A 156 4.83 -7.88 10.88
C PHE A 156 3.38 -8.19 10.56
N GLU A 157 2.53 -8.16 11.57
CA GLU A 157 1.10 -8.31 11.44
C GLU A 157 0.39 -7.29 12.33
N ARG A 158 -0.46 -6.45 11.74
CA ARG A 158 -1.27 -5.48 12.50
C ARG A 158 -2.65 -5.29 11.87
N PRO A 159 -3.66 -4.86 12.63
CA PRO A 159 -4.87 -4.33 12.04
C PRO A 159 -4.55 -3.12 11.16
N TYR A 160 -5.20 -3.04 10.01
CA TYR A 160 -5.15 -1.86 9.14
C TYR A 160 -6.57 -1.38 8.87
N ASP A 161 -6.71 -0.09 8.61
CA ASP A 161 -7.99 0.47 8.22
C ASP A 161 -8.13 0.42 6.69
N ALA A 162 -9.01 -0.46 6.21
CA ALA A 162 -9.31 -0.61 4.79
C ALA A 162 -10.07 0.60 4.20
N HIS A 163 -10.68 1.47 5.03
CA HIS A 163 -11.31 2.71 4.53
C HIS A 163 -10.26 3.79 4.21
N VAL A 164 -9.13 3.80 4.93
CA VAL A 164 -8.02 4.76 4.69
C VAL A 164 -7.34 4.52 3.34
N TYR A 165 -7.54 3.34 2.73
CA TYR A 165 -7.05 2.98 1.39
C TYR A 165 -7.60 3.88 0.26
N TYR A 166 -8.72 4.60 0.44
CA TYR A 166 -9.39 5.29 -0.66
C TYR A 166 -9.72 6.78 -0.47
N SER A 167 -9.36 7.43 0.64
CA SER A 167 -10.06 8.68 0.97
C SER A 167 -9.52 9.96 0.34
N SER A 168 -8.21 10.11 0.12
CA SER A 168 -7.68 11.45 -0.20
C SER A 168 -7.47 11.66 -1.69
N GLU A 169 -6.66 10.82 -2.32
CA GLU A 169 -6.29 10.97 -3.74
C GLU A 169 -7.46 10.71 -4.67
N ARG A 170 -8.24 9.66 -4.40
CA ARG A 170 -9.45 9.34 -5.16
C ARG A 170 -10.49 10.46 -5.06
N VAL A 171 -10.78 10.93 -3.86
CA VAL A 171 -11.72 12.05 -3.67
C VAL A 171 -11.24 13.27 -4.44
N LEU A 172 -9.94 13.59 -4.41
CA LEU A 172 -9.39 14.73 -5.14
C LEU A 172 -9.49 14.55 -6.68
N ILE A 173 -9.10 13.39 -7.20
CA ILE A 173 -9.18 13.07 -8.64
C ILE A 173 -10.63 13.12 -9.13
N PHE A 174 -11.55 12.42 -8.45
CA PHE A 174 -12.95 12.36 -8.87
C PHE A 174 -13.70 13.66 -8.61
N SER A 175 -13.30 14.46 -7.61
CA SER A 175 -13.81 15.83 -7.43
C SER A 175 -13.36 16.75 -8.57
N ALA A 176 -12.08 16.69 -8.96
CA ALA A 176 -11.56 17.48 -10.07
C ALA A 176 -12.21 17.10 -11.40
N LEU A 177 -12.38 15.80 -11.67
CA LEU A 177 -13.09 15.29 -12.84
C LEU A 177 -14.56 15.70 -12.82
N SER A 178 -15.25 15.61 -11.67
CA SER A 178 -16.64 16.04 -11.55
C SER A 178 -16.79 17.55 -11.80
N ALA A 179 -15.87 18.37 -11.28
CA ALA A 179 -15.85 19.81 -11.55
C ALA A 179 -15.63 20.12 -13.05
N LEU A 180 -14.71 19.40 -13.71
CA LEU A 180 -14.48 19.51 -15.15
C LEU A 180 -15.74 19.16 -15.95
N LEU A 181 -16.41 18.05 -15.62
CA LEU A 181 -17.62 17.59 -16.29
C LEU A 181 -18.80 18.54 -16.08
N LEU A 182 -18.96 19.10 -14.87
CA LEU A 182 -19.93 20.16 -14.60
C LEU A 182 -19.64 21.41 -15.43
N GLY A 183 -18.37 21.81 -15.55
CA GLY A 183 -17.96 22.90 -16.44
C GLY A 183 -18.30 22.61 -17.90
N LEU A 184 -18.04 21.40 -18.38
CA LEU A 184 -18.38 20.97 -19.74
C LEU A 184 -19.90 20.98 -19.97
N LEU A 185 -20.68 20.50 -18.99
CA LEU A 185 -22.14 20.51 -19.03
C LEU A 185 -22.68 21.94 -19.13
N TYR A 186 -22.13 22.87 -18.35
CA TYR A 186 -22.46 24.29 -18.42
C TYR A 186 -22.16 24.88 -19.82
N LEU A 187 -20.99 24.58 -20.38
CA LEU A 187 -20.63 25.02 -21.73
C LEU A 187 -21.59 24.48 -22.79
N VAL A 188 -21.95 23.20 -22.72
CA VAL A 188 -22.92 22.57 -23.64
C VAL A 188 -24.31 23.17 -23.49
N MET A 189 -24.72 23.48 -22.27
CA MET A 189 -25.99 24.15 -22.01
C MET A 189 -26.02 25.59 -22.55
N ARG A 190 -24.91 26.32 -22.47
CA ARG A 190 -24.79 27.68 -23.03
C ARG A 190 -24.53 27.68 -24.54
N TRP A 191 -24.07 26.56 -25.11
CA TRP A 191 -23.82 26.44 -26.53
C TRP A 191 -25.14 26.50 -27.31
N ASP A 192 -25.20 27.47 -28.21
CA ASP A 192 -26.36 27.70 -29.06
C ASP A 192 -25.93 27.65 -30.54
N PRO A 193 -25.86 26.43 -31.12
CA PRO A 193 -25.35 26.23 -32.47
C PRO A 193 -26.20 26.93 -33.54
N GLU A 194 -27.48 27.14 -33.27
CA GLU A 194 -28.44 27.72 -34.22
C GLU A 194 -28.21 29.22 -34.43
N ARG A 195 -27.67 29.93 -33.43
CA ARG A 195 -27.35 31.37 -33.52
C ARG A 195 -26.24 31.64 -34.53
N LYS A 196 -25.18 30.82 -34.53
CA LYS A 196 -24.07 30.91 -35.49
C LYS A 196 -24.44 30.46 -36.90
N VAL A 197 -25.36 29.50 -37.02
CA VAL A 197 -25.89 29.08 -38.34
C VAL A 197 -26.75 30.18 -38.95
N LYS A 198 -27.61 30.85 -38.17
CA LYS A 198 -28.34 32.04 -38.66
C LYS A 198 -27.41 33.16 -39.13
N GLU A 199 -26.36 33.49 -38.36
CA GLU A 199 -25.37 34.52 -38.76
C GLU A 199 -24.58 34.18 -40.04
N LEU A 200 -24.47 32.90 -40.42
CA LEU A 200 -23.84 32.48 -41.68
C LEU A 200 -24.74 32.70 -42.91
N PHE A 201 -26.06 32.73 -42.73
CA PHE A 201 -27.04 32.89 -43.81
C PHE A 201 -27.72 34.28 -43.83
N ASP A 202 -27.70 35.04 -42.73
CA ASP A 202 -28.28 36.40 -42.61
C ASP A 202 -27.28 37.55 -42.87
N LYS A 203 -26.11 37.28 -43.46
CA LYS A 203 -25.23 38.36 -43.95
C LYS A 203 -25.79 38.96 -45.25
N THR A 204 -26.68 39.93 -45.11
CA THR A 204 -26.88 41.03 -46.09
C THR A 204 -26.07 42.24 -45.69
#